data_AF-A0A428I1F6-F1
#
_entry.id   AF-A0A428I1F6-F1
#
_cell.length_a   1.000
_cell.length_b   1.000
_cell.length_c   1.000
_cell.angle_alpha   90.00
_cell.angle_beta   90.00
_cell.angle_gamma   90.00
#
_symmetry.space_group_name_H-M   'P 1'
#
loop_
_entity.id
_entity.type
_entity.pdbx_description
1 polymer ?
#
loop_
_entity_poly.entity_id
_entity_poly.type
_entity_poly.pdbx_seq_one_letter_code
_entity_poly.pdbx_strand_id
1 'polypeptide(L)'
;MGLPYAHEYSCRDHFKERAMERFGVDKEQLKRWVNQHVPSLHHFDSSFDQRPNTEAYVAEDGVVFVCDLKKREFITCFQAVNLTVDEEQKEVCQDIHRENVLAYKHSQSKLLNRYRLKEAKELLANIEEHVDRFYSLSQTLKKGALSDRNYHHLEELLNEFHVIKAAIRVIENKKNDYHTD
;
A
#
# COMPACT_ATOMS: atom_id res chain seq x y z
N MET A 1 -9.21 19.99 24.70
CA MET A 1 -9.77 21.35 24.57
C MET A 1 -10.54 21.40 23.26
N GLY A 2 -11.76 21.94 23.25
CA GLY A 2 -12.59 22.02 22.04
C GLY A 2 -12.22 23.16 21.10
N LEU A 3 -12.80 23.16 19.89
CA LEU A 3 -12.52 24.18 18.87
C LEU A 3 -13.01 25.57 19.34
N PRO A 4 -12.14 26.58 19.50
CA PRO A 4 -12.55 27.90 19.95
C PRO A 4 -13.37 28.64 18.88
N TYR A 5 -14.45 29.32 19.30
CA TYR A 5 -15.35 30.07 18.41
C TYR A 5 -15.95 29.24 17.27
N ALA A 6 -16.11 27.93 17.45
CA ALA A 6 -16.53 27.00 16.40
C ALA A 6 -17.83 27.40 15.65
N HIS A 7 -18.75 28.11 16.33
CA HIS A 7 -20.00 28.59 15.73
C HIS A 7 -19.82 29.72 14.70
N GLU A 8 -18.65 30.36 14.67
CA GLU A 8 -18.31 31.43 13.73
C GLU A 8 -17.59 30.91 12.48
N TYR A 9 -17.34 29.60 12.39
CA TYR A 9 -16.57 29.03 11.29
C TYR A 9 -17.42 28.92 10.02
N SER A 10 -16.82 29.28 8.89
CA SER A 10 -17.43 29.10 7.57
C SER A 10 -16.89 27.85 6.86
N CYS A 11 -17.70 27.23 6.00
CA CYS A 11 -17.29 26.04 5.25
C CYS A 11 -16.72 26.43 3.89
N ARG A 12 -15.47 26.04 3.59
CA ARG A 12 -14.90 26.17 2.23
C ARG A 12 -15.62 25.27 1.24
N ASP A 13 -15.53 25.59 -0.05
CA ASP A 13 -16.16 24.77 -1.08
C ASP A 13 -15.61 23.33 -1.09
N HIS A 14 -14.30 23.18 -0.91
CA HIS A 14 -13.69 21.86 -0.75
C HIS A 14 -14.27 21.08 0.45
N PHE A 15 -14.56 21.74 1.57
CA PHE A 15 -15.21 21.11 2.72
C PHE A 15 -16.62 20.62 2.35
N LYS A 16 -17.40 21.43 1.63
CA LYS A 16 -18.76 21.07 1.18
C LYS A 16 -18.72 19.86 0.24
N GLU A 17 -17.79 19.83 -0.70
CA GLU A 17 -17.58 18.71 -1.62
C GLU A 17 -17.26 17.43 -0.84
N ARG A 18 -16.31 17.49 0.10
CA ARG A 18 -15.94 16.32 0.91
C ARG A 18 -17.05 15.88 1.86
N ALA A 19 -17.86 16.80 2.39
CA ALA A 19 -19.02 16.47 3.20
C ALA A 19 -20.06 15.68 2.39
N MET A 20 -20.33 16.10 1.15
CA MET A 20 -21.22 15.38 0.25
C MET A 20 -20.64 14.03 -0.19
N GLU A 21 -19.41 14.02 -0.71
CA GLU A 21 -18.78 12.82 -1.27
C GLU A 21 -18.54 11.70 -0.24
N ARG A 22 -18.30 12.06 1.03
CA ARG A 22 -17.87 11.10 2.06
C ARG A 22 -18.97 10.79 3.07
N PHE A 23 -19.89 11.72 3.30
CA PHE A 23 -20.91 11.61 4.34
C PHE A 23 -22.34 11.80 3.79
N GLY A 24 -22.50 12.05 2.48
CA GLY A 24 -23.82 12.26 1.86
C GLY A 24 -24.52 13.54 2.33
N VAL A 25 -23.77 14.52 2.84
CA VAL A 25 -24.35 15.74 3.42
C VAL A 25 -24.46 16.84 2.37
N ASP A 26 -25.68 17.10 1.93
CA ASP A 26 -26.00 18.17 1.00
C ASP A 26 -25.84 19.57 1.63
N LYS A 27 -25.70 20.59 0.78
CA LYS A 27 -25.52 22.00 1.19
C LYS A 27 -26.61 22.51 2.14
N GLU A 28 -27.83 22.02 2.00
CA GLU A 28 -28.98 22.40 2.84
C GLU A 28 -28.86 21.85 4.28
N GLN A 29 -28.25 20.67 4.42
CA GLN A 29 -28.11 19.97 5.70
C GLN A 29 -26.75 20.25 6.36
N LEU A 30 -25.77 20.72 5.59
CA LEU A 30 -24.38 20.94 6.02
C LEU A 30 -24.26 21.74 7.30
N LYS A 31 -24.96 22.88 7.42
CA LYS A 31 -24.88 23.72 8.62
C LYS A 31 -25.39 22.99 9.87
N ARG A 32 -26.45 22.20 9.72
CA ARG A 32 -26.99 21.40 10.84
C ARG A 32 -26.02 20.29 11.21
N TRP A 33 -25.46 19.59 10.22
CA TRP A 33 -24.49 18.52 10.41
C TRP A 33 -23.21 19.00 11.11
N VAL A 34 -22.64 20.13 10.68
CA VAL A 34 -21.47 20.73 11.35
C VAL A 34 -21.80 21.08 12.81
N ASN A 35 -22.95 21.71 13.06
CA ASN A 35 -23.35 22.10 14.41
C ASN A 35 -23.62 20.91 15.35
N GLN A 36 -23.92 19.72 14.82
CA GLN A 36 -24.04 18.49 15.62
C GLN A 36 -22.66 18.04 16.12
N HIS A 37 -21.62 18.21 15.31
CA HIS A 37 -20.26 17.75 15.64
C HIS A 37 -19.48 18.73 16.50
N VAL A 38 -19.68 20.04 16.28
CA VAL A 38 -18.96 21.13 16.96
C VAL A 38 -18.80 20.95 18.49
N PRO A 39 -19.84 20.59 19.26
CA PRO A 39 -19.73 20.43 20.72
C PRO A 39 -18.79 19.30 21.15
N SER A 40 -18.66 18.26 20.32
CA SER A 40 -17.87 17.05 20.58
C SER A 40 -16.43 17.13 20.05
N LEU A 41 -16.06 18.23 19.38
CA LEU A 41 -14.76 18.36 18.75
C LEU A 41 -13.65 18.43 19.79
N HIS A 42 -12.63 17.60 19.62
CA HIS A 42 -11.41 17.60 20.42
C HIS A 42 -10.19 17.66 19.51
N HIS A 43 -9.14 18.35 19.96
CA HIS A 43 -7.91 18.49 19.19
C HIS A 43 -7.34 17.10 18.81
N PHE A 44 -7.09 16.91 17.52
CA PHE A 44 -6.54 15.68 16.95
C PHE A 44 -5.11 15.95 16.53
N ASP A 45 -4.14 15.39 17.26
CA ASP A 45 -2.72 15.54 16.96
C ASP A 45 -2.36 14.72 15.72
N SER A 46 -2.54 15.36 14.57
CA SER A 46 -2.32 14.78 13.27
C SER A 46 -1.08 15.45 12.67
N SER A 47 -0.02 14.68 12.45
CA SER A 47 1.19 15.13 11.75
C SER A 47 0.97 15.45 10.27
N PHE A 48 -0.30 15.46 9.81
CA PHE A 48 -0.69 15.51 8.40
C PHE A 48 -0.58 16.89 7.75
N ASP A 49 -0.56 17.99 8.49
CA ASP A 49 -0.50 19.32 7.88
C ASP A 49 0.42 20.30 8.63
N GLN A 50 1.59 20.58 8.05
CA GLN A 50 2.56 21.57 8.54
C GLN A 50 2.21 23.01 8.10
N ARG A 51 0.95 23.29 7.77
CA ARG A 51 0.54 24.63 7.32
C ARG A 51 0.31 25.54 8.53
N PRO A 52 0.78 26.79 8.50
CA PRO A 52 0.65 27.69 9.64
C PRO A 52 -0.84 27.96 9.91
N ASN A 53 -1.25 27.82 11.18
CA ASN A 53 -2.61 28.06 11.70
C ASN A 53 -3.67 27.05 11.23
N THR A 54 -3.26 25.89 10.72
CA THR A 54 -4.15 24.78 10.43
C THR A 54 -4.07 23.75 11.55
N GLU A 55 -5.21 23.37 12.10
CA GLU A 55 -5.31 22.34 13.14
C GLU A 55 -6.42 21.35 12.80
N ALA A 56 -6.22 20.09 13.22
CA ALA A 56 -7.22 19.04 13.06
C ALA A 56 -7.97 18.83 14.38
N TYR A 57 -9.28 18.63 14.27
CA TYR A 57 -10.17 18.31 15.37
C TYR A 57 -10.98 17.08 15.01
N VAL A 58 -11.29 16.23 15.97
CA VAL A 58 -12.07 15.02 15.76
C VAL A 58 -13.30 15.01 16.65
N ALA A 59 -14.44 14.65 16.08
CA ALA A 59 -15.71 14.45 16.78
C ALA A 59 -15.76 13.05 17.41
N GLU A 60 -16.71 12.85 18.34
CA GLU A 60 -16.89 11.57 19.04
C GLU A 60 -17.19 10.39 18.10
N ASP A 61 -17.89 10.64 17.00
CA ASP A 61 -18.21 9.64 15.97
C ASP A 61 -17.04 9.37 14.99
N GLY A 62 -15.89 9.99 15.24
CA GLY A 62 -14.67 9.81 14.46
C GLY A 62 -14.54 10.72 13.25
N VAL A 63 -15.44 11.69 13.03
CA VAL A 63 -15.29 12.66 11.93
C VAL A 63 -14.21 13.69 12.27
N VAL A 64 -13.19 13.78 11.42
CA VAL A 64 -12.10 14.75 11.50
C VAL A 64 -12.44 15.99 10.68
N PHE A 65 -12.26 17.16 11.28
CA PHE A 65 -12.38 18.49 10.72
C PHE A 65 -11.00 19.14 10.70
N VAL A 66 -10.56 19.56 9.51
CA VAL A 66 -9.34 20.36 9.37
C VAL A 66 -9.75 21.82 9.27
N CYS A 67 -9.19 22.64 10.16
CA CYS A 67 -9.65 24.00 10.44
C CYS A 67 -8.52 25.02 10.25
N ASP A 68 -8.80 26.15 9.60
CA ASP A 68 -7.95 27.34 9.63
C ASP A 68 -8.37 28.22 10.81
N LEU A 69 -7.57 28.26 11.87
CA LEU A 69 -7.90 28.99 13.09
C LEU A 69 -7.91 30.50 12.90
N LYS A 70 -7.13 31.03 11.94
CA LYS A 70 -7.07 32.48 11.68
C LYS A 70 -8.26 32.95 10.89
N LYS A 71 -8.61 32.22 9.82
CA LYS A 71 -9.74 32.57 8.96
C LYS A 71 -11.07 32.09 9.50
N ARG A 72 -11.06 31.21 10.52
CA ARG A 72 -12.25 30.52 11.05
C ARG A 72 -12.96 29.80 9.91
N GLU A 73 -12.23 28.92 9.24
CA GLU A 73 -12.74 28.17 8.10
C GLU A 73 -12.54 26.68 8.29
N PHE A 74 -13.59 25.90 8.05
CA PHE A 74 -13.47 24.47 7.83
C PHE A 74 -12.93 24.23 6.41
N ILE A 75 -11.75 23.60 6.33
CA ILE A 75 -11.01 23.38 5.09
C ILE A 75 -11.44 22.07 4.43
N THR A 76 -11.45 20.98 5.19
CA THR A 76 -11.82 19.64 4.71
C THR A 76 -12.32 18.76 5.86
N CYS A 77 -13.02 17.66 5.53
CA CYS A 77 -13.48 16.65 6.49
C CYS A 77 -13.24 15.21 6.00
N PHE A 78 -13.00 14.30 6.95
CA PHE A 78 -12.79 12.87 6.69
C PHE A 78 -12.98 12.00 7.94
N GLN A 79 -13.26 10.71 7.78
CA GLN A 79 -13.36 9.78 8.90
C GLN A 79 -11.97 9.40 9.43
N ALA A 80 -11.74 9.49 10.74
CA ALA A 80 -10.55 8.97 11.40
C ALA A 80 -10.52 7.44 11.30
N VAL A 81 -9.38 6.89 10.90
CA VAL A 81 -9.22 5.44 10.67
C VAL A 81 -9.14 4.64 11.99
N ASN A 82 -8.88 5.28 13.14
CA ASN A 82 -8.48 4.60 14.39
C ASN A 82 -9.20 5.07 15.67
N LEU A 83 -10.32 5.78 15.60
CA LEU A 83 -11.15 5.95 16.81
C LEU A 83 -12.04 4.72 16.92
N THR A 84 -11.86 3.97 18.01
CA THR A 84 -12.66 2.82 18.39
C THR A 84 -14.10 3.27 18.65
N VAL A 85 -14.88 3.37 17.58
CA VAL A 85 -16.34 3.39 17.65
C VAL A 85 -16.78 1.95 17.85
N ASP A 86 -17.57 1.70 18.90
CA ASP A 86 -18.14 0.40 19.28
C ASP A 86 -18.58 -0.42 18.06
N GLU A 87 -18.19 -1.70 18.04
CA GLU A 87 -18.29 -2.59 16.90
C GLU A 87 -19.73 -2.84 16.38
N GLU A 88 -20.76 -2.40 17.11
CA GLU A 88 -22.17 -2.63 16.77
C GLU A 88 -22.76 -1.64 15.73
N GLN A 89 -22.12 -0.51 15.44
CA GLN A 89 -22.63 0.44 14.42
C GLN A 89 -21.91 0.33 13.06
N LYS A 90 -20.99 -0.63 12.92
CA LYS A 90 -20.15 -0.83 11.72
C LYS A 90 -20.86 -1.55 10.55
N GLU A 91 -22.12 -1.94 10.71
CA GLU A 91 -22.87 -2.69 9.69
C GLU A 91 -23.57 -1.84 8.62
N VAL A 92 -23.66 -0.51 8.76
CA VAL A 92 -24.42 0.34 7.80
C VAL A 92 -23.54 1.27 6.94
N CYS A 93 -22.21 1.27 7.14
CA CYS A 93 -21.25 1.93 6.23
C CYS A 93 -20.33 0.93 5.52
N GLN A 94 -20.85 -0.26 5.20
CA GLN A 94 -20.21 -1.20 4.28
C GLN A 94 -20.65 -0.85 2.86
N ASP A 95 -19.71 -0.49 1.98
CA ASP A 95 -19.49 -1.26 0.75
C ASP A 95 -18.42 -0.62 -0.14
N ILE A 96 -18.51 0.66 -0.50
CA ILE A 96 -17.59 1.21 -1.52
C ILE A 96 -16.12 1.27 -1.04
N HIS A 97 -15.87 1.68 0.20
CA HIS A 97 -14.49 1.86 0.68
C HIS A 97 -13.77 0.52 0.91
N ARG A 98 -14.46 -0.48 1.46
CA ARG A 98 -13.88 -1.81 1.69
C ARG A 98 -13.60 -2.53 0.38
N GLU A 99 -14.54 -2.48 -0.57
CA GLU A 99 -14.34 -3.05 -1.91
C GLU A 99 -13.20 -2.36 -2.64
N ASN A 100 -13.12 -1.02 -2.58
CA ASN A 100 -12.01 -0.29 -3.20
C ASN A 100 -10.66 -0.62 -2.57
N VAL A 101 -10.58 -0.77 -1.24
CA VAL A 101 -9.36 -1.19 -0.55
C VAL A 101 -8.96 -2.62 -0.93
N LEU A 102 -9.92 -3.54 -1.01
CA LEU A 102 -9.67 -4.92 -1.44
C LEU A 102 -9.23 -4.96 -2.91
N ALA A 103 -9.88 -4.21 -3.80
CA ALA A 103 -9.51 -4.07 -5.20
C ALA A 103 -8.11 -3.48 -5.35
N TYR A 104 -7.76 -2.46 -4.55
CA TYR A 104 -6.42 -1.89 -4.50
C TYR A 104 -5.39 -2.94 -4.07
N LYS A 105 -5.60 -3.62 -2.93
CA LYS A 105 -4.69 -4.68 -2.45
C LYS A 105 -4.53 -5.80 -3.49
N HIS A 106 -5.61 -6.19 -4.16
CA HIS A 106 -5.58 -7.18 -5.23
C HIS A 106 -4.74 -6.68 -6.43
N SER A 107 -4.95 -5.43 -6.85
CA SER A 107 -4.20 -4.81 -7.95
C SER A 107 -2.71 -4.68 -7.63
N GLN A 108 -2.38 -4.32 -6.39
CA GLN A 108 -1.02 -4.24 -5.87
C GLN A 108 -0.35 -5.60 -5.87
N SER A 109 -1.02 -6.64 -5.36
CA SER A 109 -0.52 -8.02 -5.38
C SER A 109 -0.29 -8.53 -6.81
N LYS A 110 -1.23 -8.26 -7.73
CA LYS A 110 -1.10 -8.61 -9.14
C LYS A 110 0.09 -7.91 -9.80
N LEU A 111 0.30 -6.63 -9.50
CA LEU A 111 1.43 -5.85 -10.02
C LEU A 111 2.75 -6.40 -9.47
N LEU A 112 2.82 -6.67 -8.17
CA LEU A 112 3.99 -7.24 -7.52
C LEU A 112 4.37 -8.60 -8.13
N ASN A 113 3.38 -9.48 -8.31
CA ASN A 113 3.60 -10.79 -8.92
C ASN A 113 4.08 -10.68 -10.38
N ARG A 114 3.60 -9.68 -11.13
CA ARG A 114 4.09 -9.42 -12.50
C ARG A 114 5.56 -8.99 -12.50
N TYR A 115 5.97 -8.11 -11.59
CA TYR A 115 7.37 -7.70 -11.47
C TYR A 115 8.27 -8.87 -11.10
N ARG A 116 7.89 -9.67 -10.10
CA ARG A 116 8.61 -10.90 -9.71
C ARG A 116 8.78 -11.85 -10.88
N LEU A 117 7.72 -12.07 -11.67
CA LEU A 117 7.79 -12.93 -12.85
C LEU A 117 8.72 -12.34 -13.92
N LYS A 118 8.70 -11.02 -14.14
CA LYS A 118 9.56 -10.36 -15.11
C LYS A 118 11.04 -10.49 -14.72
N GLU A 119 11.39 -10.24 -13.47
CA GLU A 119 12.76 -10.39 -12.99
C GLU A 119 13.24 -11.84 -13.08
N ALA A 120 12.39 -12.81 -12.70
CA ALA A 120 12.71 -14.22 -12.83
C ALA A 120 12.96 -14.62 -14.30
N LYS A 121 12.15 -14.09 -15.23
CA LYS A 121 12.35 -14.31 -16.67
C LYS A 121 13.68 -13.74 -17.17
N GLU A 122 14.04 -12.53 -16.75
CA GLU A 122 15.33 -11.92 -17.11
C GLU A 122 16.51 -12.72 -16.56
N LEU A 123 16.44 -13.15 -15.30
CA LEU A 123 17.47 -14.00 -14.70
C LEU A 123 17.59 -15.36 -15.38
N LEU A 124 16.47 -15.98 -15.76
CA LEU A 124 16.47 -17.25 -16.49
C LEU A 124 17.05 -17.10 -17.90
N ALA A 125 16.74 -16.01 -18.60
CA ALA A 125 17.33 -15.71 -19.90
C ALA A 125 18.86 -15.53 -19.79
N ASN A 126 19.35 -14.89 -18.71
CA ASN A 126 20.79 -14.72 -18.49
C ASN A 126 21.54 -16.03 -18.21
N ILE A 127 20.86 -17.10 -17.78
CA ILE A 127 21.47 -18.40 -17.54
C ILE A 127 21.12 -19.47 -18.59
N GLU A 128 20.40 -19.10 -19.65
CA GLU A 128 19.96 -20.04 -20.69
C GLU A 128 21.13 -20.82 -21.30
N GLU A 129 22.20 -20.12 -21.68
CA GLU A 129 23.40 -20.74 -22.23
C GLU A 129 24.08 -21.69 -21.21
N HIS A 130 24.11 -21.32 -19.93
CA HIS A 130 24.66 -22.16 -18.87
C HIS A 130 23.84 -23.44 -18.67
N VAL A 131 22.51 -23.37 -18.80
CA VAL A 131 21.62 -24.56 -18.75
C VAL A 131 21.88 -25.49 -19.93
N ASP A 132 22.01 -24.95 -21.14
CA ASP A 132 22.31 -25.74 -22.35
C ASP A 132 23.68 -26.40 -22.27
N ARG A 133 24.70 -25.66 -21.82
CA ARG A 133 26.05 -26.19 -21.58
C ARG A 133 26.03 -27.28 -20.52
N PHE A 134 25.38 -27.05 -19.38
CA PHE A 134 25.21 -28.06 -18.34
C PHE A 134 24.56 -29.34 -18.89
N TYR A 135 23.49 -29.21 -19.67
CA TYR A 135 22.81 -30.36 -20.28
C TYR A 135 23.73 -31.11 -21.25
N SER A 136 24.41 -30.40 -22.15
CA SER A 136 25.32 -31.02 -23.14
C SER A 136 26.51 -31.73 -22.49
N LEU A 137 27.13 -31.13 -21.47
CA LEU A 137 28.20 -31.74 -20.69
C LEU A 137 27.71 -32.98 -19.95
N SER A 138 26.51 -32.92 -19.35
CA SER A 138 25.87 -34.07 -18.69
C SER A 138 25.67 -35.25 -19.65
N GLN A 139 25.18 -34.99 -20.87
CA GLN A 139 25.02 -36.04 -21.88
C GLN A 139 26.36 -36.61 -22.33
N THR A 140 27.38 -35.76 -22.49
CA THR A 140 28.73 -36.16 -22.91
C THR A 140 29.37 -37.06 -21.86
N LEU A 141 29.28 -36.70 -20.58
CA LEU A 141 29.81 -37.48 -19.46
C LEU A 141 29.08 -38.81 -19.29
N LYS A 142 27.76 -38.81 -19.41
CA LYS A 142 26.94 -40.03 -19.27
C LYS A 142 27.27 -41.10 -20.32
N LYS A 143 27.64 -40.68 -21.53
CA LYS A 143 27.97 -41.56 -22.66
C LYS A 143 29.47 -41.76 -22.86
N GLY A 144 30.29 -40.98 -22.16
CA GLY A 144 31.72 -40.90 -22.36
C GLY A 144 32.49 -42.03 -21.69
N ALA A 145 33.66 -42.37 -22.25
CA ALA A 145 34.61 -43.27 -21.61
C ALA A 145 35.29 -42.58 -20.40
N LEU A 146 35.78 -43.38 -19.44
CA LEU A 146 36.56 -42.88 -18.32
C LEU A 146 37.93 -42.38 -18.84
N SER A 147 38.06 -41.07 -19.01
CA SER A 147 39.27 -40.42 -19.55
C SER A 147 39.49 -39.07 -18.89
N ASP A 148 40.73 -38.59 -18.87
CA ASP A 148 41.09 -37.28 -18.29
C ASP A 148 40.33 -36.12 -18.95
N ARG A 149 40.05 -36.23 -20.26
CA ARG A 149 39.21 -35.27 -20.98
C ARG A 149 37.79 -35.21 -20.39
N ASN A 150 37.20 -36.37 -20.11
CA ASN A 150 35.87 -36.42 -19.50
C ASN A 150 35.91 -36.04 -18.02
N TYR A 151 37.03 -36.24 -17.32
CA TYR A 151 37.20 -35.66 -15.99
C TYR A 151 37.18 -34.12 -16.04
N HIS A 152 37.81 -33.50 -17.04
CA HIS A 152 37.75 -32.04 -17.20
C HIS A 152 36.34 -31.54 -17.53
N HIS A 153 35.59 -32.24 -18.40
CA HIS A 153 34.17 -31.93 -18.65
C HIS A 153 33.32 -32.03 -17.37
N LEU A 154 33.70 -32.86 -16.37
CA LEU A 154 33.03 -32.93 -15.07
C LEU A 154 33.26 -31.65 -14.26
N GLU A 155 34.46 -31.10 -14.26
CA GLU A 155 34.75 -29.81 -13.61
C GLU A 155 33.95 -28.67 -14.25
N GLU A 156 33.91 -28.62 -15.58
CA GLU A 156 33.09 -27.65 -16.32
C GLU A 156 31.60 -27.80 -15.97
N LEU A 157 31.08 -29.03 -15.91
CA LEU A 157 29.69 -29.30 -15.51
C LEU A 157 29.38 -28.72 -14.12
N LEU A 158 30.28 -28.91 -13.16
CA LEU A 158 30.11 -28.39 -11.80
C LEU A 158 30.11 -26.86 -11.77
N ASN A 159 30.98 -26.23 -12.56
CA ASN A 159 31.02 -24.77 -12.68
C ASN A 159 29.70 -24.21 -13.26
N GLU A 160 29.19 -24.83 -14.34
CA GLU A 160 27.89 -24.44 -14.93
C GLU A 160 26.75 -24.59 -13.91
N PHE A 161 26.74 -25.69 -13.14
CA PHE A 161 25.75 -25.88 -12.07
C PHE A 161 25.83 -24.80 -10.99
N HIS A 162 27.03 -24.36 -10.61
CA HIS A 162 27.19 -23.31 -9.60
C HIS A 162 26.59 -21.98 -10.05
N VAL A 163 26.75 -21.62 -11.32
CA VAL A 163 26.14 -20.40 -11.91
C VAL A 163 24.62 -20.52 -11.90
N ILE A 164 24.08 -21.63 -12.38
CA ILE A 164 22.62 -21.90 -12.38
C ILE A 164 22.07 -21.82 -10.95
N LYS A 165 22.71 -22.50 -10.00
CA LYS A 165 22.32 -22.50 -8.59
C LYS A 165 22.32 -21.09 -7.99
N ALA A 166 23.33 -20.28 -8.30
CA ALA A 166 23.40 -18.90 -7.82
C ALA A 166 22.22 -18.06 -8.33
N ALA A 167 21.89 -18.16 -9.63
CA ALA A 167 20.77 -17.45 -10.20
C ALA A 167 19.42 -17.87 -9.61
N ILE A 168 19.19 -19.18 -9.44
CA ILE A 168 17.97 -19.68 -8.79
C ILE A 168 17.88 -19.18 -7.34
N ARG A 169 18.99 -19.15 -6.60
CA ARG A 169 19.01 -18.62 -5.22
C ARG A 169 18.64 -17.13 -5.16
N VAL A 170 19.03 -16.34 -6.15
CA VAL A 170 18.61 -14.93 -6.24
C VAL A 170 17.09 -14.83 -6.43
N ILE A 171 16.51 -15.66 -7.30
CA ILE A 171 15.06 -15.72 -7.51
C ILE A 171 14.33 -16.11 -6.21
N GLU A 172 14.85 -17.11 -5.48
CA GLU A 172 14.28 -17.55 -4.21
C GLU A 172 14.33 -16.44 -3.14
N ASN A 173 15.47 -15.77 -2.99
CA ASN A 173 15.63 -14.72 -1.98
C ASN A 173 14.74 -13.51 -2.26
N LYS A 174 14.63 -13.10 -3.53
CA LYS A 174 13.76 -11.98 -3.96
C LYS A 174 12.27 -12.22 -3.71
N LYS A 175 11.85 -13.47 -3.47
CA LYS A 175 10.48 -13.76 -3.01
C LYS A 175 10.17 -13.10 -1.65
N ASN A 176 11.19 -12.89 -0.81
CA ASN A 176 11.06 -12.36 0.54
C ASN A 176 11.19 -10.83 0.60
N ASP A 177 11.85 -10.19 -0.37
CA ASP A 177 12.12 -8.74 -0.39
C ASP A 177 10.85 -7.85 -0.43
N TYR A 178 9.68 -8.43 -0.69
CA TYR A 178 8.42 -7.71 -0.79
C TYR A 178 7.33 -8.21 0.18
N HIS A 179 7.72 -8.91 1.25
CA HIS A 179 6.87 -8.98 2.44
C HIS A 179 6.99 -7.64 3.18
N THR A 180 6.02 -6.76 2.96
CA THR A 180 5.73 -5.70 3.91
C THR A 180 4.85 -6.31 5.01
N ASP A 181 5.37 -6.34 6.23
CA ASP A 181 4.60 -6.61 7.45
C ASP A 181 3.33 -5.75 7.55
#